data_AF-A0A9P1EEB7-F1
#
_entry.id   AF-A0A9P1EEB7-F1
#
_cell.length_a   1.000
_cell.length_b   1.000
_cell.length_c   1.000
_cell.angle_alpha   90.00
_cell.angle_beta   90.00
_cell.angle_gamma   90.00
#
_symmetry.space_group_name_H-M   'P 1'
#
loop_
_entity.id
_entity.type
_entity.pdbx_description
1 polymer ?
#
loop_
_entity_poly.entity_id
_entity_poly.type
_entity_poly.pdbx_seq_one_letter_code
_entity_poly.pdbx_strand_id
1 'polypeptide(L)'
;MASSSASSGTKERKSTTNHEPAVYCWCGLKAPLCVGRESGRQFYGCQKWLGDECSYFLWKEDLGREDIIRPSHKKDKLNEVKIIVEGLVQRISHVQEDVKCVKTFL
;
A
#
# COMPACT_ATOMS: atom_id res chain seq x y z
N MET A 1 8.66 61.24 26.27
CA MET A 1 7.38 60.56 25.96
C MET A 1 7.23 60.64 24.43
N ALA A 2 7.20 59.60 23.61
CA ALA A 2 6.80 58.22 23.80
C ALA A 2 7.75 57.26 23.04
N SER A 3 7.98 56.08 23.61
CA SER A 3 8.67 54.97 22.96
C SER A 3 7.65 54.15 22.16
N SER A 4 7.80 54.08 20.84
CA SER A 4 6.94 53.25 19.98
C SER A 4 7.57 51.87 19.80
N SER A 5 7.11 50.93 20.61
CA SER A 5 7.42 49.51 20.47
C SER A 5 6.72 48.95 19.23
N ALA A 6 7.45 48.75 18.14
CA ALA A 6 6.96 47.97 17.01
C ALA A 6 7.15 46.48 17.34
N SER A 7 6.10 45.86 17.88
CA SER A 7 6.00 44.41 17.99
C SER A 7 5.92 43.82 16.59
N SER A 8 7.06 43.36 16.07
CA SER A 8 7.15 42.52 14.88
C SER A 8 6.47 41.19 15.16
N GLY A 9 5.14 41.17 15.06
CA GLY A 9 4.35 39.96 14.97
C GLY A 9 4.71 39.28 13.66
N THR A 10 5.69 38.38 13.73
CA THR A 10 5.96 37.40 12.68
C THR A 10 4.68 36.59 12.51
N LYS A 11 3.85 36.97 11.55
CA LYS A 11 2.77 36.11 11.07
C LYS A 11 3.46 34.87 10.50
N GLU A 12 3.56 33.83 11.31
CA GLU A 12 3.88 32.49 10.85
C GLU A 12 2.92 32.18 9.71
N ARG A 13 3.43 32.32 8.49
CA ARG A 13 2.78 31.82 7.30
C ARG A 13 2.80 30.31 7.47
N LYS A 14 1.73 29.75 8.02
CA LYS A 14 1.44 28.33 8.00
C LYS A 14 1.36 27.96 6.52
N SER A 15 2.49 27.53 5.96
CA SER A 15 2.55 27.03 4.60
C SER A 15 1.71 25.76 4.57
N THR A 16 0.45 25.90 4.18
CA THR A 16 -0.37 24.78 3.73
C THR A 16 0.22 24.32 2.41
N THR A 17 1.35 23.62 2.45
CA THR A 17 1.87 22.89 1.32
C THR A 17 0.83 21.83 0.99
N ASN A 18 0.00 22.12 -0.01
CA ASN A 18 -0.91 21.17 -0.65
C ASN A 18 -0.05 20.06 -1.29
N HIS A 19 0.45 19.14 -0.49
CA HIS A 19 1.14 17.97 -0.98
C HIS A 19 0.10 17.01 -1.54
N GLU A 20 0.02 16.93 -2.87
CA GLU A 20 -0.73 15.88 -3.55
C GLU A 20 -0.20 14.52 -3.06
N PRO A 21 -1.08 13.61 -2.59
CA PRO A 21 -0.65 12.36 -2.00
C PRO A 21 0.13 11.53 -3.03
N ALA A 22 1.24 10.95 -2.59
CA ALA A 22 2.01 10.05 -3.44
C ALA A 22 1.28 8.70 -3.56
N VAL A 23 0.62 8.50 -4.71
CA VAL A 23 -0.08 7.25 -5.05
C VAL A 23 0.87 6.34 -5.84
N TYR A 24 0.90 5.06 -5.50
CA TYR A 24 1.78 4.07 -6.13
C TYR A 24 0.97 2.91 -6.72
N CYS A 25 1.36 2.45 -7.91
CA CYS A 25 0.72 1.30 -8.57
C CYS A 25 1.26 -0.04 -8.04
N TRP A 26 0.76 -1.16 -8.57
CA TRP A 26 1.21 -2.50 -8.17
C TRP A 26 2.67 -2.82 -8.52
N CYS A 27 3.26 -2.11 -9.48
CA CYS A 27 4.69 -2.20 -9.79
C CYS A 27 5.58 -1.47 -8.76
N GLY A 28 5.00 -0.72 -7.82
CA GLY A 28 5.75 0.16 -6.92
C GLY A 28 6.19 1.48 -7.55
N LEU A 29 5.75 1.78 -8.78
CA LEU A 29 6.01 3.04 -9.46
C LEU A 29 4.98 4.10 -9.04
N LYS A 30 5.38 5.37 -9.05
CA LYS A 30 4.47 6.49 -8.79
C LYS A 30 3.42 6.54 -9.90
N ALA A 31 2.15 6.49 -9.52
CA ALA A 31 1.04 6.61 -10.45
C ALA A 31 0.79 8.10 -10.76
N PRO A 32 0.90 8.55 -12.01
CA PRO A 32 0.54 9.92 -12.40
C PRO A 32 -0.96 10.17 -12.29
N LEU A 33 -1.33 11.42 -12.01
CA LEU A 33 -2.69 11.91 -12.09
C LEU A 33 -3.07 12.19 -13.55
N CYS A 34 -4.07 11.48 -14.05
CA CYS A 34 -4.60 11.59 -15.40
C CYS A 34 -6.04 12.09 -15.38
N VAL A 35 -6.50 12.64 -16.50
CA VAL A 35 -7.90 13.09 -16.69
C VAL A 35 -8.57 12.20 -17.73
N GLY A 36 -9.70 11.61 -17.37
CA GLY A 36 -10.50 10.77 -18.27
C GLY A 36 -11.04 11.60 -19.43
N ARG A 37 -10.80 11.13 -20.67
CA ARG A 37 -11.13 11.88 -21.89
C ARG A 37 -12.62 12.19 -22.02
N GLU A 38 -13.50 11.25 -21.65
CA GLU A 38 -14.95 11.40 -21.80
C GLU A 38 -15.64 11.94 -20.54
N SER A 39 -15.13 11.60 -19.36
CA SER A 39 -15.77 11.94 -18.10
C SER A 39 -15.24 13.21 -17.45
N GLY A 40 -14.05 13.68 -17.84
CA GLY A 40 -13.32 14.75 -17.15
C GLY A 40 -12.87 14.39 -15.72
N ARG A 41 -13.15 13.17 -15.26
CA ARG A 41 -12.81 12.71 -13.91
C ARG A 41 -11.32 12.40 -13.81
N GLN A 42 -10.74 12.66 -12.64
CA GLN A 42 -9.31 12.47 -12.42
C GLN A 42 -9.04 11.09 -11.83
N PHE A 43 -8.00 10.41 -12.31
CA PHE A 43 -7.63 9.08 -11.84
C PHE A 43 -6.12 8.90 -11.80
N TYR A 44 -5.65 7.95 -10.97
CA TYR A 44 -4.28 7.49 -10.94
C TYR A 44 -4.17 6.17 -11.68
N GLY A 45 -3.27 6.10 -12.67
CA GLY A 45 -3.06 4.90 -13.49
C GLY A 45 -1.59 4.49 -13.51
N CYS A 46 -1.30 3.22 -13.80
CA CYS A 46 0.09 2.81 -14.02
C CYS A 46 0.65 3.40 -15.32
N GLN A 47 1.91 3.85 -15.28
CA GLN A 47 2.62 4.34 -16.47
C GLN A 47 2.88 3.24 -17.51
N LYS A 48 2.89 1.97 -17.08
CA LYS A 48 3.14 0.79 -17.92
C LYS A 48 1.86 0.13 -18.46
N TRP A 49 0.77 0.88 -18.62
CA TRP A 49 -0.53 0.32 -19.01
C TRP A 49 -0.57 -0.29 -20.43
N LEU A 50 0.32 0.11 -21.33
CA LEU A 50 0.35 -0.35 -22.74
C LEU A 50 0.94 -1.76 -22.95
N GLY A 51 1.52 -2.39 -21.92
CA GLY A 51 2.32 -3.62 -22.08
C GLY A 51 1.85 -4.84 -21.29
N ASP A 52 0.58 -4.89 -20.87
CA ASP A 52 -0.02 -5.99 -20.07
C ASP A 52 0.55 -6.24 -18.65
N GLU A 53 1.47 -5.42 -18.14
CA GLU A 53 2.11 -5.70 -16.84
C GLU A 53 1.32 -5.19 -15.62
N CYS A 54 0.49 -4.14 -15.76
CA CYS A 54 -0.15 -3.51 -14.59
C CYS A 54 -1.42 -2.72 -14.92
N SER A 55 -2.57 -3.29 -14.59
CA SER A 55 -3.90 -2.68 -14.74
C SER A 55 -4.33 -1.83 -13.54
N TYR A 56 -3.38 -1.23 -12.81
CA TYR A 56 -3.68 -0.39 -11.66
C TYR A 56 -4.49 0.84 -12.08
N PHE A 57 -5.60 1.07 -11.40
CA PHE A 57 -6.50 2.19 -11.61
C PHE A 57 -7.15 2.60 -10.28
N LEU A 58 -7.15 3.89 -9.97
CA LEU A 58 -7.81 4.46 -8.78
C LEU A 58 -8.39 5.83 -9.09
N TRP A 59 -9.68 6.07 -8.84
CA TRP A 59 -10.25 7.41 -8.98
C TRP A 59 -9.67 8.36 -7.92
N LYS A 60 -9.44 9.62 -8.29
CA LYS A 60 -8.93 10.63 -7.34
C LYS A 60 -9.89 10.84 -6.16
N GLU A 61 -11.19 10.79 -6.42
CA GLU A 61 -12.23 10.91 -5.40
C GLU A 61 -12.25 9.74 -4.40
N ASP A 62 -11.60 8.63 -4.75
CA ASP A 62 -11.51 7.44 -3.90
C ASP A 62 -10.29 7.47 -2.98
N LEU A 63 -9.42 8.48 -3.12
CA LEU A 63 -8.33 8.69 -2.19
C LEU A 63 -8.86 8.99 -0.78
N GLY A 64 -8.48 8.17 0.18
CA GLY A 64 -8.98 8.21 1.56
C GLY A 64 -10.08 7.21 1.86
N ARG A 65 -10.58 6.47 0.85
CA ARG A 65 -11.50 5.34 1.05
C ARG A 65 -10.70 4.05 1.30
N GLU A 66 -10.48 3.72 2.58
CA GLU A 66 -9.65 2.56 2.98
C GLU A 66 -10.18 1.22 2.45
N ASP A 67 -11.47 1.13 2.18
CA ASP A 67 -12.16 -0.02 1.62
C ASP A 67 -11.80 -0.29 0.15
N ILE A 68 -11.38 0.73 -0.61
CA ILE A 68 -11.13 0.63 -2.07
C ILE A 68 -9.64 0.49 -2.42
N ILE A 69 -8.75 1.09 -1.61
CA ILE A 69 -7.34 1.27 -2.00
C ILE A 69 -6.51 -0.03 -1.91
N ARG A 70 -6.94 -1.04 -1.14
CA ARG A 70 -6.17 -2.28 -0.97
C ARG A 70 -6.42 -3.28 -2.13
N PRO A 71 -5.39 -3.60 -2.94
CA PRO A 71 -5.53 -4.60 -3.99
C PRO A 71 -5.72 -5.99 -3.38
N SER A 72 -6.80 -6.67 -3.76
CA SER A 72 -7.11 -8.03 -3.28
C SER A 72 -6.03 -9.06 -3.63
N HIS A 73 -5.32 -8.87 -4.76
CA HIS A 73 -4.36 -9.85 -5.29
C HIS A 73 -3.19 -10.22 -4.35
N LYS A 74 -2.74 -9.32 -3.46
CA LYS A 74 -1.70 -9.65 -2.47
C LYS A 74 -2.24 -10.52 -1.33
N LYS A 75 -3.54 -10.42 -1.01
CA LYS A 75 -4.19 -11.26 0.00
C LYS A 75 -4.28 -12.71 -0.48
N ASP A 76 -4.51 -12.94 -1.77
CA ASP A 76 -4.64 -14.29 -2.33
C ASP A 76 -3.32 -15.06 -2.25
N LYS A 77 -2.20 -14.42 -2.64
CA LYS A 77 -0.86 -15.01 -2.51
C LYS A 77 -0.46 -15.20 -1.05
N LEU A 78 -0.84 -14.28 -0.17
CA LEU A 78 -0.61 -14.42 1.27
C LEU A 78 -1.38 -15.60 1.86
N ASN A 79 -2.63 -15.78 1.45
CA ASN A 79 -3.46 -16.90 1.89
C ASN A 79 -2.93 -18.24 1.36
N GLU A 80 -2.48 -18.29 0.10
CA GLU A 80 -1.83 -19.47 -0.48
C GLU A 80 -0.56 -19.87 0.31
N VAL A 81 0.32 -18.90 0.59
CA VAL A 81 1.52 -19.14 1.40
C VAL A 81 1.16 -19.58 2.82
N LYS A 82 0.15 -18.97 3.43
CA LYS A 82 -0.31 -19.33 4.78
C LYS A 82 -0.76 -20.79 4.85
N ILE A 83 -1.57 -21.25 3.88
CA ILE A 83 -2.03 -22.64 3.80
C ILE A 83 -0.84 -23.60 3.68
N ILE A 84 0.15 -23.28 2.84
CA ILE A 84 1.34 -24.12 2.66
C ILE A 84 2.14 -24.22 3.96
N VAL A 85 2.37 -23.09 4.64
CA VAL A 85 3.11 -23.06 5.91
C VAL A 85 2.40 -23.90 6.98
N GLU A 86 1.08 -23.76 7.12
CA GLU A 86 0.29 -24.55 8.07
C GLU A 86 0.40 -26.06 7.78
N GLY A 87 0.33 -26.46 6.51
CA GLY A 87 0.52 -27.85 6.10
C GLY A 87 1.93 -28.39 6.37
N LEU A 88 2.97 -27.58 6.16
CA LEU A 88 4.35 -27.96 6.47
C LEU A 88 4.56 -28.14 7.98
N VAL A 89 3.99 -27.26 8.80
CA VAL A 89 4.05 -27.36 10.27
C VAL A 89 3.44 -28.68 10.74
N GLN A 90 2.28 -29.06 10.21
CA GLN A 90 1.66 -30.34 10.56
C GLN A 90 2.53 -31.54 10.19
N ARG A 91 3.13 -31.53 8.99
CA ARG A 91 4.02 -32.62 8.55
C ARG A 91 5.27 -32.73 9.40
N ILE A 92 5.87 -31.61 9.76
CA ILE A 92 7.04 -31.57 10.66
C ILE A 92 6.69 -32.16 12.02
N SER A 93 5.50 -31.86 12.56
CA SER A 93 5.04 -32.42 13.83
C SER A 93 5.01 -33.95 13.81
N HIS A 94 4.40 -34.55 12.78
CA HIS A 94 4.32 -36.00 12.64
C HIS A 94 5.72 -36.63 12.52
N VAL A 95 6.60 -36.04 11.69
CA VAL A 95 7.97 -36.54 11.55
C VAL A 95 8.75 -36.45 12.86
N GLN A 96 8.53 -35.39 13.65
CA GLN A 96 9.16 -35.26 14.97
C GLN A 96 8.68 -36.33 15.96
N GLU A 97 7.41 -36.71 15.91
CA GLU A 97 6.86 -37.81 16.70
C GLU A 97 7.45 -39.16 16.28
N ASP A 98 7.56 -39.42 14.98
CA ASP A 98 8.19 -40.64 14.45
C ASP A 98 9.67 -40.73 14.86
N VAL A 99 10.42 -39.63 14.74
CA VAL A 99 11.83 -39.56 15.17
C VAL A 99 11.95 -39.79 16.68
N LYS A 100 11.03 -39.25 17.48
CA LYS A 100 11.01 -39.48 18.93
C LYS A 100 10.78 -40.96 19.24
N CYS A 101 9.83 -41.59 18.54
CA CYS A 101 9.53 -43.02 18.68
C CYS A 101 10.77 -43.87 18.37
N VAL A 102 11.45 -43.61 17.25
CA VAL A 102 12.67 -44.34 16.87
C VAL A 102 13.82 -44.14 17.88
N LYS A 103 14.02 -42.91 18.38
CA LYS A 103 15.04 -42.62 19.39
C LYS A 103 14.81 -43.32 20.73
N THR A 104 13.58 -43.68 21.07
CA THR A 104 13.29 -44.43 22.30
C THR A 104 13.60 -45.93 22.22
N PHE A 105 13.90 -46.47 21.02
CA PHE A 105 14.25 -47.88 20.82
C PHE A 105 15.74 -48.15 20.63
N LEU A 106 16.60 -47.12 20.67
CA LEU A 106 18.06 -47.19 20.61
C LEU A 106 18.65 -46.76 21.96
#